data_AF-A0A1W1UTL9-F1
#
_entry.id   AF-A0A1W1UTL9-F1
#
_cell.length_a   1.000
_cell.length_b   1.000
_cell.length_c   1.000
_cell.angle_alpha   90.00
_cell.angle_beta   90.00
_cell.angle_gamma   90.00
#
_symmetry.space_group_name_H-M   'P 1'
#
loop_
_entity.id
_entity.type
_entity.pdbx_description
1 polymer ?
#
loop_
_entity_poly.entity_id
_entity_poly.type
_entity_poly.pdbx_seq_one_letter_code
_entity_poly.pdbx_strand_id
1 'polypeptide(L)'
;MADVSQKSGSQALLIGFVCFVVFETLTYYILRFATSGLGKSDQYQPENTIVSNWVKTVVFLLLHLLVIVVAVLVLSNRLPRRYRGQVMGWFYLALVTGFLLLIPLFD
;
A
#
# COMPACT_ATOMS: atom_id res chain seq x y z
N MET A 1 -31.20 23.05 -3.33
CA MET A 1 -31.72 21.69 -3.59
C MET A 1 -30.79 20.72 -2.89
N ALA A 2 -31.32 19.95 -1.94
CA ALA A 2 -30.54 19.05 -1.11
C ALA A 2 -30.16 17.80 -1.91
N ASP A 3 -28.93 17.78 -2.44
CA ASP A 3 -28.31 16.54 -2.91
C ASP A 3 -27.94 15.71 -1.69
N VAL A 4 -28.86 14.81 -1.33
CA VAL A 4 -28.65 13.80 -0.31
C VAL A 4 -27.44 12.98 -0.73
N SER A 5 -26.32 13.26 -0.06
CA SER A 5 -25.16 12.39 0.05
C SER A 5 -25.64 10.95 0.23
N GLN A 6 -25.72 10.18 -0.87
CA GLN A 6 -25.87 8.74 -0.81
C GLN A 6 -24.59 8.21 -0.19
N LYS A 7 -24.57 8.21 1.14
CA LYS A 7 -23.57 7.55 1.98
C LYS A 7 -23.48 6.13 1.42
N SER A 8 -22.33 5.79 0.82
CA SER A 8 -22.01 4.43 0.40
C SER A 8 -22.51 3.48 1.50
N GLY A 9 -23.49 2.63 1.19
CA GLY A 9 -24.14 1.80 2.21
C GLY A 9 -23.09 0.96 2.95
N SER A 10 -23.35 0.60 4.21
CA SER A 10 -22.41 -0.20 5.02
C SER A 10 -21.92 -1.47 4.29
N GLN A 11 -22.76 -2.08 3.46
CA GLN A 11 -22.40 -3.20 2.59
C GLN A 11 -21.37 -2.83 1.51
N ALA A 12 -21.49 -1.68 0.86
CA ALA A 12 -20.54 -1.22 -0.14
C ALA A 12 -19.18 -0.86 0.49
N LEU A 13 -19.18 -0.36 1.74
CA LEU A 13 -17.95 -0.16 2.52
C LEU A 13 -17.29 -1.49 2.89
N LEU A 14 -18.07 -2.49 3.32
CA LEU A 14 -17.57 -3.84 3.60
C LEU A 14 -16.95 -4.50 2.37
N ILE A 15 -17.62 -4.42 1.23
CA ILE A 15 -17.08 -4.95 -0.03
C ILE A 15 -15.79 -4.22 -0.41
N GLY A 16 -15.77 -2.89 -0.30
CA GLY A 16 -14.56 -2.09 -0.52
C GLY A 16 -13.41 -2.50 0.40
N PHE A 17 -13.71 -2.77 1.68
CA PHE A 17 -12.72 -3.24 2.65
C PHE A 17 -12.16 -4.61 2.30
N VAL A 18 -13.02 -5.57 1.93
CA VAL A 18 -12.56 -6.90 1.50
C VAL A 18 -11.69 -6.79 0.25
N CYS A 19 -12.12 -6.00 -0.74
CA CYS A 19 -11.31 -5.74 -1.93
C CYS A 19 -9.96 -5.10 -1.59
N PHE A 20 -9.94 -4.15 -0.65
CA PHE A 20 -8.72 -3.52 -0.17
C PHE A 20 -7.78 -4.53 0.47
N VAL A 21 -8.27 -5.37 1.39
CA VAL A 21 -7.46 -6.39 2.07
C VAL A 21 -6.87 -7.38 1.08
N VAL A 22 -7.67 -7.87 0.12
CA VAL A 22 -7.19 -8.78 -0.93
C VAL A 22 -6.12 -8.11 -1.79
N PHE A 23 -6.35 -6.86 -2.20
CA PHE A 23 -5.38 -6.08 -2.98
C PHE A 23 -4.05 -5.89 -2.24
N GLU A 24 -4.08 -5.47 -0.98
CA GLU A 24 -2.88 -5.30 -0.16
C GLU A 24 -2.15 -6.62 0.07
N THR A 25 -2.88 -7.70 0.34
CA THR A 25 -2.28 -9.02 0.56
C THR A 25 -1.53 -9.50 -0.69
N LEU A 26 -2.16 -9.38 -1.86
CA LEU A 26 -1.52 -9.74 -3.13
C LEU A 26 -0.30 -8.85 -3.41
N THR A 27 -0.45 -7.54 -3.22
CA THR A 27 0.64 -6.57 -3.40
C THR A 27 1.82 -6.91 -2.49
N TYR A 28 1.56 -7.19 -1.22
CA TYR A 28 2.58 -7.60 -0.25
C TYR A 28 3.35 -8.83 -0.72
N TYR A 29 2.68 -9.91 -1.13
CA TYR A 29 3.37 -11.12 -1.57
C TYR A 29 4.19 -10.91 -2.85
N ILE A 30 3.66 -10.14 -3.81
CA ILE A 30 4.38 -9.79 -5.04
C ILE A 30 5.63 -8.98 -4.70
N LEU A 31 5.51 -7.96 -3.84
CA LEU A 31 6.63 -7.10 -3.46
C LEU A 31 7.63 -7.83 -2.57
N ARG A 32 7.18 -8.70 -1.67
CA ARG A 32 8.05 -9.57 -0.86
C ARG A 32 8.87 -10.49 -1.77
N PHE A 33 8.26 -11.07 -2.80
CA PHE A 33 8.96 -11.88 -3.78
C PHE A 33 9.94 -11.03 -4.60
N ALA A 34 9.51 -9.87 -5.12
CA ALA A 34 10.35 -8.97 -5.91
C ALA A 34 11.55 -8.41 -5.11
N THR A 35 11.39 -8.21 -3.81
CA THR A 35 12.44 -7.71 -2.90
C THR A 35 13.18 -8.83 -2.15
N SER A 36 12.91 -10.10 -2.48
CA SER A 36 13.51 -11.26 -1.80
C SER A 36 15.04 -11.31 -1.89
N GLY A 37 15.60 -10.84 -3.03
CA GLY A 37 17.04 -10.72 -3.23
C GLY A 37 17.68 -9.45 -2.67
N LEU A 38 16.90 -8.57 -2.01
CA LEU A 38 17.39 -7.34 -1.39
C LEU A 38 17.47 -7.52 0.14
N GLY A 39 18.61 -7.13 0.72
CA GLY A 39 19.01 -7.51 2.09
C GLY A 39 20.21 -8.44 2.05
N LYS A 40 21.05 -8.49 3.09
CA LYS A 40 22.36 -9.17 2.98
C LYS A 40 22.45 -10.51 3.70
N SER A 41 23.24 -11.39 3.08
CA SER A 41 23.95 -12.52 3.67
C SER A 41 25.34 -12.16 4.23
N ASP A 42 25.92 -10.98 3.94
CA ASP A 42 27.14 -10.49 4.61
C ASP A 42 27.25 -8.95 4.61
N GLN A 43 26.81 -8.29 5.70
CA GLN A 43 26.96 -6.84 5.95
C GLN A 43 28.30 -6.53 6.65
N TYR A 44 29.44 -6.89 6.04
CA TYR A 44 30.71 -6.41 6.56
C TYR A 44 30.90 -4.92 6.22
N GLN A 45 30.61 -4.05 7.19
CA GLN A 45 30.81 -2.60 7.13
C GLN A 45 31.54 -2.18 8.41
N PRO A 46 32.87 -1.95 8.37
CA PRO A 46 33.69 -1.70 9.56
C PRO A 46 33.31 -0.42 10.28
N GLU A 47 32.67 0.51 9.57
CA GLU A 47 32.08 1.73 10.11
C GLU A 47 30.79 1.94 9.29
N ASN A 48 29.63 2.13 9.93
CA ASN A 48 28.46 2.81 9.34
C ASN A 48 27.43 1.96 8.52
N THR A 49 26.66 1.09 9.18
CA THR A 49 25.22 0.93 8.86
C THR A 49 24.37 1.16 10.09
N ILE A 50 23.73 2.33 10.16
CA ILE A 50 22.85 2.74 11.28
C ILE A 50 21.61 1.84 11.37
N VAL A 51 21.14 1.23 10.26
CA VAL A 51 20.00 0.30 10.23
C VAL A 51 20.23 -0.85 9.24
N SER A 52 20.17 -2.10 9.72
CA SER A 52 20.22 -3.32 8.90
C SER A 52 19.07 -3.36 7.89
N ASN A 53 19.31 -3.88 6.68
CA ASN A 53 18.29 -4.02 5.63
C ASN A 53 17.60 -2.72 5.17
N TRP A 54 18.17 -1.54 5.46
CA TRP A 54 17.63 -0.23 5.04
C TRP A 54 17.24 -0.16 3.55
N VAL A 55 18.09 -0.71 2.67
CA VAL A 55 17.82 -0.74 1.23
C VAL A 55 16.54 -1.51 0.92
N LYS A 56 16.32 -2.66 1.56
CA LYS A 56 15.11 -3.46 1.39
C LYS A 56 13.88 -2.67 1.85
N THR A 57 13.96 -2.01 3.00
CA THR A 57 12.88 -1.17 3.55
C THR A 57 12.51 -0.05 2.58
N VAL A 58 13.49 0.73 2.11
CA VAL A 58 13.25 1.87 1.22
C VAL A 58 12.67 1.40 -0.12
N VAL A 59 13.26 0.37 -0.73
CA VAL A 59 12.78 -0.16 -2.01
C VAL A 59 11.36 -0.71 -1.87
N PHE A 60 11.07 -1.45 -0.80
CA PHE A 60 9.74 -1.98 -0.54
C PHE A 60 8.69 -0.86 -0.44
N LEU A 61 8.95 0.17 0.36
CA LEU A 61 8.03 1.30 0.53
C LEU A 61 7.83 2.10 -0.77
N LEU A 62 8.90 2.32 -1.56
CA LEU A 62 8.79 3.02 -2.83
C LEU A 62 7.99 2.22 -3.86
N LEU A 63 8.19 0.91 -3.94
CA LEU A 63 7.42 0.05 -4.84
C LEU A 63 5.95 -0.04 -4.40
N HIS A 64 5.70 -0.13 -3.10
CA HIS A 64 4.35 -0.11 -2.54
C HIS A 64 3.63 1.21 -2.88
N LEU A 65 4.29 2.34 -2.66
CA LEU A 65 3.78 3.66 -3.04
C LEU A 65 3.49 3.74 -4.55
N LEU A 66 4.41 3.24 -5.38
CA LEU A 66 4.23 3.21 -6.84
C LEU A 66 2.97 2.43 -7.22
N VAL A 67 2.79 1.22 -6.67
CA VAL A 67 1.61 0.38 -6.93
C VAL A 67 0.33 1.09 -6.52
N ILE A 68 0.32 1.72 -5.34
CA ILE A 68 -0.83 2.48 -4.87
C ILE A 68 -1.14 3.65 -5.80
N VAL A 69 -0.13 4.45 -6.18
CA VAL A 69 -0.33 5.61 -7.05
C VAL A 69 -0.90 5.17 -8.40
N VAL A 70 -0.36 4.11 -9.00
CA VAL A 70 -0.89 3.53 -10.24
C VAL A 70 -2.35 3.09 -10.05
N ALA A 71 -2.67 2.39 -8.96
CA ALA A 71 -4.03 1.97 -8.66
C ALA A 71 -4.99 3.17 -8.52
N VAL A 72 -4.58 4.23 -7.82
CA VAL A 72 -5.38 5.46 -7.67
C VAL A 72 -5.56 6.16 -9.00
N LEU A 73 -4.55 6.25 -9.85
CA LEU A 73 -4.66 6.87 -11.17
C LEU A 73 -5.62 6.10 -12.07
N VAL A 74 -5.48 4.77 -12.13
CA VAL A 74 -6.39 3.90 -12.90
C VAL A 74 -7.83 4.04 -12.40
N LEU A 75 -8.03 4.02 -11.08
CA LEU A 75 -9.35 4.11 -10.48
C LEU A 75 -9.96 5.50 -10.64
N SER A 76 -9.15 6.56 -10.54
CA SER A 76 -9.57 7.95 -10.74
C SER A 76 -9.95 8.27 -12.18
N ASN A 77 -9.33 7.57 -13.15
CA ASN A 77 -9.68 7.67 -14.57
C ASN A 77 -10.98 6.91 -14.90
N ARG A 78 -11.34 5.89 -14.10
CA ARG A 78 -12.55 5.08 -14.32
C ARG A 78 -13.77 5.54 -13.51
N LEU A 79 -13.57 6.25 -12.39
CA LEU A 79 -14.67 6.63 -11.49
C LEU A 79 -15.21 8.05 -11.73
N PRO A 80 -16.54 8.25 -11.64
CA PRO A 80 -17.15 9.57 -11.60
C PRO A 80 -16.65 10.41 -10.41
N ARG A 81 -16.56 11.73 -10.61
CA ARG A 81 -16.02 12.72 -9.64
C ARG A 81 -16.55 12.58 -8.20
N ARG A 82 -17.80 12.10 -8.04
CA ARG A 82 -18.47 11.90 -6.75
C ARG A 82 -17.79 10.90 -5.81
N TYR A 83 -17.06 9.91 -6.33
CA TYR A 83 -16.41 8.88 -5.50
C TYR A 83 -14.96 9.18 -5.14
N ARG A 84 -14.40 10.32 -5.60
CA ARG A 84 -12.98 10.65 -5.39
C ARG A 84 -12.60 10.79 -3.92
N GLY A 85 -13.52 11.30 -3.08
CA GLY A 85 -13.29 11.38 -1.63
C GLY A 85 -13.12 10.02 -0.97
N GLN A 86 -13.88 9.01 -1.42
CA GLN A 86 -13.76 7.65 -0.90
C GLN A 86 -12.45 6.99 -1.34
N VAL A 87 -12.02 7.20 -2.59
CA VAL A 87 -10.73 6.71 -3.10
C VAL A 87 -9.55 7.26 -2.30
N MET A 88 -9.59 8.55 -1.94
CA MET A 88 -8.55 9.16 -1.11
C MET A 88 -8.49 8.54 0.30
N GLY A 89 -9.62 8.19 0.89
CA GLY A 89 -9.65 7.48 2.17
C GLY A 89 -8.91 6.13 2.11
N TRP A 90 -9.15 5.34 1.06
CA TRP A 90 -8.44 4.07 0.83
C TRP A 90 -6.95 4.27 0.55
N PHE A 91 -6.58 5.34 -0.15
CA PHE A 91 -5.19 5.70 -0.39
C PHE A 91 -4.42 5.94 0.92
N TYR A 92 -4.96 6.75 1.82
CA TYR A 92 -4.32 7.00 3.11
C TYR A 92 -4.22 5.74 3.97
N LEU A 93 -5.26 4.90 3.93
CA LEU A 93 -5.25 3.63 4.64
C LEU A 93 -4.18 2.68 4.06
N ALA A 94 -4.00 2.66 2.73
CA ALA A 94 -2.91 1.95 2.07
C ALA A 94 -1.53 2.44 2.53
N LEU A 95 -1.30 3.75 2.60
CA LEU A 95 -0.03 4.31 3.08
C LEU A 95 0.32 3.83 4.49
N VAL A 96 -0.64 3.89 5.43
CA VAL A 96 -0.44 3.39 6.80
C VAL A 96 -0.16 1.90 6.78
N THR A 97 -0.88 1.15 5.94
CA THR A 97 -0.70 -0.30 5.78
C THR A 97 0.70 -0.63 5.25
N GLY A 98 1.26 0.16 4.34
CA GLY A 98 2.62 -0.01 3.83
C GLY A 98 3.69 -0.01 4.93
N PHE A 99 3.54 0.84 5.96
CA PHE A 99 4.41 0.82 7.12
C PHE A 99 4.16 -0.39 8.03
N LEU A 100 2.90 -0.79 8.22
CA LEU A 100 2.56 -1.97 9.02
C LEU A 100 3.09 -3.26 8.38
N LEU A 101 3.08 -3.35 7.05
CA LEU A 101 3.60 -4.49 6.29
C LEU A 101 5.12 -4.66 6.42
N LEU A 102 5.84 -3.66 6.93
CA LEU A 102 7.26 -3.82 7.25
C LEU A 102 7.48 -4.79 8.42
N ILE A 103 6.54 -4.89 9.37
CA ILE A 103 6.64 -5.82 10.51
C ILE A 103 6.77 -7.27 10.00
N PRO A 104 5.78 -7.84 9.27
CA PRO A 104 5.89 -9.20 8.75
C PRO A 104 6.91 -9.35 7.61
N LEU A 105 7.47 -8.26 7.07
CA LEU A 105 8.53 -8.33 6.06
C LEU A 105 9.88 -8.72 6.66
N PHE A 106 10.09 -8.40 7.95
CA PHE A 106 11.33 -8.60 8.69
C PHE A 106 11.24 -9.59 9.85
N ASP A 107 10.03 -10.00 10.24
CA ASP A 107 9.78 -11.20 11.05
C ASP A 107 10.12 -12.50 10.28
#